data_AF-A0A4Q7CJX9-F1
#
_entry.id   AF-A0A4Q7CJX9-F1
#
_cell.length_a   1.000
_cell.length_b   1.000
_cell.length_c   1.000
_cell.angle_alpha   90.00
_cell.angle_beta   90.00
_cell.angle_gamma   90.00
#
_symmetry.space_group_name_H-M   'P 1'
#
loop_
_entity.id
_entity.type
_entity.pdbx_description
1 polymer ?
#
loop_
_entity_poly.entity_id
_entity_poly.type
_entity_poly.pdbx_seq_one_letter_code
_entity_poly.pdbx_strand_id
1 'polypeptide(L)'
;LLSNFEDAIVLREWNNIDLLVISEQNKTVITIENKIWSKESQHQLKKYQQVIDREFPDYEKLFIFLTPNGDEASDIETWHHISYKDISEGINEILVSKENTLNKETSDFINQYLNILRRYILGDEELEKICNDIYFKHKRALDLIFEYKPDILNDISEMLQKLIVEKETLVADYSSKRFIRFTTQELDQKIPLNETSNKWTASRRMLLIEVKNIDKATSIHLVVGPADTEIREHLHEIAVSNEKLFKGARKTLTGQYTNLFSKTLYKNNPNEELSHTEILEKTKRAFEKFIDNDLPKLEDVLIQNFKHTPKSRDSI
;
A
#
# COMPACT_ATOMS: atom_id res chain seq x y z
N LEU A 1 -22.05 4.43 46.67
CA LEU A 1 -21.28 5.60 47.13
C LEU A 1 -20.03 5.66 46.27
N LEU A 2 -19.73 6.78 45.63
CA LEU A 2 -18.44 6.97 44.94
C LEU A 2 -17.39 7.30 46.02
N SER A 3 -16.44 6.40 46.24
CA SER A 3 -15.31 6.60 47.16
C SER A 3 -14.40 7.74 46.67
N ASN A 4 -13.79 8.48 47.59
CA ASN A 4 -12.82 9.54 47.27
C ASN A 4 -11.44 8.90 47.03
N PHE A 5 -10.81 9.17 45.88
CA PHE A 5 -9.50 8.65 45.47
C PHE A 5 -8.41 9.74 45.37
N GLU A 6 -8.55 10.86 46.09
CA GLU A 6 -7.51 11.90 46.16
C GLU A 6 -6.15 11.40 46.69
N ASP A 7 -6.15 10.28 47.43
CA ASP A 7 -4.94 9.64 47.94
C ASP A 7 -4.28 8.69 46.93
N ALA A 8 -4.89 8.50 45.77
CA ALA A 8 -4.45 7.49 44.82
C ALA A 8 -3.05 7.80 44.28
N ILE A 9 -2.17 6.81 44.36
CA ILE A 9 -0.82 6.83 43.78
C ILE A 9 -0.85 6.00 42.50
N VAL A 10 -0.39 6.59 41.40
CA VAL A 10 -0.26 5.90 40.11
C VAL A 10 1.21 5.56 39.86
N LEU A 11 1.50 4.26 39.78
CA LEU A 11 2.81 3.71 39.41
C LEU A 11 2.76 3.17 37.99
N ARG A 12 3.89 3.27 37.29
CA ARG A 12 4.07 2.68 35.95
C ARG A 12 5.20 1.67 35.99
N GLU A 13 5.10 0.61 35.21
CA GLU A 13 6.15 -0.43 35.03
C GLU A 13 6.58 -1.09 36.35
N TRP A 14 5.80 -0.96 37.42
CA TRP A 14 6.15 -1.52 38.71
C TRP A 14 5.95 -3.03 38.67
N ASN A 15 7.00 -3.81 38.97
CA ASN A 15 7.02 -5.25 38.73
C ASN A 15 6.63 -5.66 37.29
N ASN A 16 6.89 -4.78 36.31
CA ASN A 16 6.51 -4.91 34.90
C ASN A 16 4.99 -4.79 34.64
N ILE A 17 4.19 -4.34 35.60
CA ILE A 17 2.77 -4.01 35.39
C ILE A 17 2.69 -2.65 34.71
N ASP A 18 1.96 -2.54 33.60
CA ASP A 18 1.88 -1.32 32.81
C ASP A 18 1.45 -0.10 33.65
N LEU A 19 0.32 -0.24 34.37
CA LEU A 19 -0.14 0.76 35.32
C LEU A 19 -0.71 0.10 36.58
N LEU A 20 -0.37 0.67 37.74
CA LEU A 20 -0.88 0.27 39.04
C LEU A 20 -1.37 1.50 39.80
N VAL A 21 -2.63 1.49 40.23
CA VAL A 21 -3.24 2.55 41.03
C VAL A 21 -3.50 2.01 42.43
N ILE A 22 -3.00 2.71 43.45
CA ILE A 22 -3.11 2.28 44.85
C ILE A 22 -3.77 3.39 45.65
N SER A 23 -4.83 3.05 46.37
CA SER A 23 -5.44 3.91 47.39
C SER A 23 -5.34 3.24 48.74
N GLU A 24 -4.58 3.86 49.64
CA GLU A 24 -4.36 3.40 51.00
C GLU A 24 -5.61 3.60 51.86
N GLN A 25 -6.30 4.73 51.67
CA GLN A 25 -7.50 5.08 52.43
C GLN A 25 -8.65 4.13 52.12
N ASN A 26 -8.82 3.77 50.84
CA ASN A 26 -9.87 2.85 50.40
C ASN A 26 -9.44 1.37 50.50
N LYS A 27 -8.16 1.10 50.77
CA LYS A 27 -7.57 -0.24 50.67
C LYS A 27 -7.90 -0.91 49.33
N THR A 28 -7.67 -0.18 48.25
CA THR A 28 -7.96 -0.62 46.88
C THR A 28 -6.70 -0.58 46.03
N VAL A 29 -6.49 -1.62 45.22
CA VAL A 29 -5.45 -1.68 44.20
C VAL A 29 -6.07 -1.99 42.84
N ILE A 30 -5.79 -1.15 41.85
CA ILE A 30 -6.26 -1.32 40.47
C ILE A 30 -5.05 -1.59 39.59
N THR A 31 -5.03 -2.78 39.01
CA THR A 31 -3.98 -3.24 38.10
C THR A 31 -4.49 -3.13 36.68
N ILE A 32 -3.80 -2.38 35.83
CA ILE A 32 -4.19 -2.20 34.43
C ILE A 32 -3.07 -2.72 33.55
N GLU A 33 -3.38 -3.72 32.73
CA GLU A 33 -2.54 -4.16 31.63
C GLU A 33 -3.06 -3.51 30.35
N ASN A 34 -2.18 -2.81 29.63
CA ASN A 34 -2.51 -2.01 28.47
C ASN A 34 -1.92 -2.58 27.18
N LYS A 35 -2.77 -3.05 26.28
CA LYS A 35 -2.37 -3.70 25.02
C LYS A 35 -2.96 -2.98 23.81
N ILE A 36 -2.12 -2.20 23.11
CA ILE A 36 -2.54 -1.45 21.90
C ILE A 36 -2.19 -2.18 20.60
N TRP A 37 -0.97 -2.71 20.47
CA TRP A 37 -0.43 -3.24 19.20
C TRP A 37 -0.02 -4.71 19.26
N SER A 38 -0.23 -5.35 20.40
CA SER A 38 0.21 -6.71 20.67
C SER A 38 -0.89 -7.48 21.37
N LYS A 39 -0.99 -8.77 21.05
CA LYS A 39 -1.89 -9.68 21.77
C LYS A 39 -1.39 -9.90 23.21
N GLU A 40 -2.28 -10.44 24.04
CA GLU A 40 -1.92 -10.90 25.38
C GLU A 40 -0.71 -11.86 25.33
N SER A 41 0.26 -11.64 26.22
CA SER A 41 1.41 -12.52 26.37
C SER A 41 1.06 -13.72 27.25
N GLN A 42 1.51 -14.92 26.87
CA GLN A 42 1.27 -16.13 27.64
C GLN A 42 1.82 -15.96 29.08
N HIS A 43 0.96 -16.18 30.07
CA HIS A 43 1.24 -16.14 31.51
C HIS A 43 1.43 -14.75 32.15
N GLN A 44 1.33 -13.66 31.39
CA GLN A 44 1.57 -12.31 31.92
C GLN A 44 0.53 -11.92 32.99
N LEU A 45 -0.76 -12.12 32.70
CA LEU A 45 -1.86 -11.79 33.62
C LEU A 45 -1.76 -12.55 34.96
N LYS A 46 -1.47 -13.86 34.90
CA LYS A 46 -1.30 -14.69 36.09
C LYS A 46 -0.12 -14.26 36.95
N LYS A 47 0.99 -13.84 36.32
CA LYS A 47 2.16 -13.31 37.03
C LYS A 47 1.79 -12.05 37.82
N TYR A 48 1.01 -11.15 37.24
CA TYR A 48 0.60 -9.93 37.94
C TYR A 48 -0.33 -10.22 39.11
N GLN A 49 -1.32 -11.10 38.93
CA GLN A 49 -2.20 -11.52 40.03
C GLN A 49 -1.38 -11.99 41.24
N GLN A 50 -0.41 -12.89 41.02
CA GLN A 50 0.46 -13.40 42.08
C GLN A 50 1.27 -12.31 42.79
N VAL A 51 1.76 -11.32 42.04
CA VAL A 51 2.48 -10.18 42.61
C VAL A 51 1.52 -9.35 43.47
N ILE A 52 0.35 -9.01 42.94
CA ILE A 52 -0.62 -8.17 43.64
C ILE A 52 -1.18 -8.86 44.87
N ASP A 53 -1.45 -10.15 44.81
CA ASP A 53 -1.90 -10.94 45.97
C ASP A 53 -0.88 -10.99 47.10
N ARG A 54 0.41 -11.04 46.75
CA ARG A 54 1.49 -11.06 47.74
C ARG A 54 1.73 -9.69 48.38
N GLU A 55 1.73 -8.64 47.57
CA GLU A 55 2.12 -7.29 47.98
C GLU A 55 0.95 -6.53 48.62
N PHE A 56 -0.29 -6.85 48.25
CA PHE A 56 -1.51 -6.22 48.73
C PHE A 56 -2.54 -7.26 49.22
N PRO A 57 -2.22 -8.08 50.25
CA PRO A 57 -3.09 -9.17 50.68
C PRO A 57 -4.44 -8.70 51.21
N ASP A 58 -4.46 -7.56 51.91
CA ASP A 58 -5.65 -7.02 52.60
C ASP A 58 -6.42 -5.96 51.78
N TYR A 59 -6.13 -5.84 50.47
CA TYR A 59 -6.73 -4.83 49.60
C TYR A 59 -7.80 -5.46 48.72
N GLU A 60 -8.81 -4.68 48.40
CA GLU A 60 -9.71 -4.95 47.28
C GLU A 60 -8.92 -4.79 45.97
N LYS A 61 -8.98 -5.81 45.12
CA LYS A 61 -8.17 -5.91 43.90
C LYS A 61 -9.07 -5.82 42.69
N LEU A 62 -8.78 -4.87 41.81
CA LEU A 62 -9.42 -4.75 40.52
C LEU A 62 -8.38 -4.96 39.42
N PHE A 63 -8.62 -5.93 38.55
CA PHE A 63 -7.74 -6.20 37.40
C PHE A 63 -8.45 -5.78 36.11
N ILE A 64 -7.81 -4.91 35.34
CA ILE A 64 -8.33 -4.31 34.12
C ILE A 64 -7.42 -4.68 32.95
N PHE A 65 -8.00 -5.28 31.92
CA PHE A 65 -7.33 -5.52 30.66
C PHE A 65 -7.82 -4.48 29.64
N LEU A 66 -6.97 -3.50 29.36
CA LEU A 66 -7.28 -2.37 28.49
C LEU A 66 -6.75 -2.60 27.08
N THR A 67 -7.64 -2.62 26.09
CA THR A 67 -7.30 -2.76 24.67
C THR A 67 -8.08 -1.76 23.83
N PRO A 68 -7.68 -1.47 22.56
CA PRO A 68 -8.43 -0.58 21.68
C PRO A 68 -9.91 -0.94 21.57
N ASN A 69 -10.21 -2.24 21.39
CA ASN A 69 -11.55 -2.74 21.06
C ASN A 69 -12.24 -3.47 22.23
N GLY A 70 -11.63 -3.52 23.42
CA GLY A 70 -12.19 -4.26 24.56
C GLY A 70 -12.09 -5.79 24.39
N ASP A 71 -11.03 -6.28 23.77
CA ASP A 71 -10.76 -7.71 23.60
C ASP A 71 -10.77 -8.44 24.96
N GLU A 72 -11.32 -9.65 24.98
CA GLU A 72 -11.36 -10.49 26.18
C GLU A 72 -9.95 -10.88 26.64
N ALA A 73 -9.74 -10.83 27.96
CA ALA A 73 -8.57 -11.42 28.60
C ALA A 73 -8.69 -12.96 28.63
N SER A 74 -7.55 -13.67 28.65
CA SER A 74 -7.52 -15.13 28.78
C SER A 74 -8.13 -15.63 30.09
N ASP A 75 -8.17 -14.79 31.12
CA ASP A 75 -8.80 -15.02 32.43
C ASP A 75 -9.90 -13.97 32.66
N ILE A 76 -11.05 -14.20 32.04
CA ILE A 76 -12.22 -13.30 32.10
C ILE A 76 -12.90 -13.32 33.48
N GLU A 77 -12.64 -14.33 34.32
CA GLU A 77 -13.20 -14.40 35.68
C GLU A 77 -12.52 -13.38 36.60
N THR A 78 -11.23 -13.12 36.37
CA THR A 78 -10.44 -12.20 37.20
C THR A 78 -10.22 -10.84 36.54
N TRP A 79 -10.05 -10.80 35.21
CA TRP A 79 -9.73 -9.57 34.48
C TRP A 79 -10.95 -8.99 33.77
N HIS A 80 -11.31 -7.77 34.12
CA HIS A 80 -12.32 -7.00 33.42
C HIS A 80 -11.73 -6.39 32.15
N HIS A 81 -12.30 -6.71 30.99
CA HIS A 81 -11.92 -6.09 29.73
C HIS A 81 -12.57 -4.71 29.61
N ILE A 82 -11.78 -3.71 29.24
CA ILE A 82 -12.23 -2.34 29.01
C ILE A 82 -11.64 -1.88 27.68
N SER A 83 -12.42 -1.15 26.89
CA SER A 83 -11.95 -0.54 25.65
C SER A 83 -11.45 0.88 25.86
N TYR A 84 -10.62 1.37 24.95
CA TYR A 84 -10.29 2.80 24.93
C TYR A 84 -11.51 3.70 24.68
N LYS A 85 -12.60 3.15 24.12
CA LYS A 85 -13.85 3.87 23.89
C LYS A 85 -14.52 4.17 25.22
N ASP A 86 -14.63 3.17 26.08
CA ASP A 86 -15.18 3.30 27.44
C ASP A 86 -14.39 4.34 28.25
N ILE A 87 -13.05 4.32 28.16
CA ILE A 87 -12.19 5.32 28.80
C ILE A 87 -12.47 6.72 28.26
N SER A 88 -12.56 6.86 26.93
CA SER A 88 -12.79 8.15 26.30
C SER A 88 -14.17 8.74 26.65
N GLU A 89 -15.19 7.89 26.74
CA GLU A 89 -16.56 8.28 27.13
C GLU A 89 -16.59 8.70 28.59
N GLY A 90 -16.02 7.89 29.50
CA GLY A 90 -15.96 8.22 30.93
C GLY A 90 -15.20 9.52 31.21
N ILE A 91 -14.07 9.76 30.53
CA ILE A 91 -13.33 11.03 30.65
C ILE A 91 -14.19 12.21 30.15
N ASN A 92 -14.88 12.06 29.01
CA ASN A 92 -15.75 13.12 28.48
C ASN A 92 -16.90 13.45 29.43
N GLU A 93 -17.55 12.45 30.03
CA GLU A 93 -18.60 12.67 31.04
C GLU A 93 -18.06 13.44 32.25
N ILE A 94 -16.85 13.11 32.71
CA ILE A 94 -16.18 13.84 33.80
C ILE A 94 -15.91 15.29 33.40
N LEU A 95 -15.38 15.54 32.19
CA LEU A 95 -15.11 16.90 31.71
C LEU A 95 -16.38 17.75 31.68
N VAL A 96 -17.48 17.20 31.15
CA VAL A 96 -18.78 17.89 31.10
C VAL A 96 -19.30 18.16 32.51
N SER A 97 -19.24 17.17 33.41
CA SER A 97 -19.74 17.34 34.79
C SER A 97 -18.91 18.33 35.62
N LYS A 98 -17.61 18.48 35.33
CA LYS A 98 -16.66 19.30 36.08
C LYS A 98 -16.21 20.56 35.34
N GLU A 99 -16.90 20.97 34.26
CA GLU A 99 -16.51 22.10 33.41
C GLU A 99 -16.22 23.39 34.21
N ASN A 100 -17.01 23.64 35.27
CA ASN A 100 -16.88 24.84 36.11
C ASN A 100 -15.90 24.71 37.28
N THR A 101 -15.34 23.52 37.52
CA THR A 101 -14.43 23.25 38.66
C THR A 101 -13.02 22.87 38.21
N LEU A 102 -12.86 22.37 36.99
CA LEU A 102 -11.55 22.11 36.38
C LEU A 102 -10.91 23.41 35.91
N ASN A 103 -9.61 23.57 36.15
CA ASN A 103 -8.87 24.65 35.54
C ASN A 103 -8.74 24.42 34.03
N LYS A 104 -8.58 25.52 33.28
CA LYS A 104 -8.55 25.48 31.81
C LYS A 104 -7.38 24.65 31.26
N GLU A 105 -6.20 24.76 31.86
CA GLU A 105 -5.00 24.05 31.41
C GLU A 105 -5.15 22.53 31.48
N THR A 106 -5.73 22.01 32.57
CA THR A 106 -6.05 20.60 32.73
C THR A 106 -7.10 20.15 31.72
N SER A 107 -8.16 20.94 31.51
CA SER A 107 -9.18 20.63 30.51
C SER A 107 -8.59 20.57 29.10
N ASP A 108 -7.78 21.56 28.72
CA ASP A 108 -7.13 21.63 27.42
C ASP A 108 -6.17 20.42 27.22
N PHE A 109 -5.43 20.02 28.25
CA PHE A 109 -4.56 18.85 28.20
C PHE A 109 -5.34 17.55 28.01
N ILE A 110 -6.43 17.34 28.75
CA ILE A 110 -7.26 16.13 28.63
C ILE A 110 -7.92 16.08 27.24
N ASN A 111 -8.39 17.22 26.72
CA ASN A 111 -8.96 17.30 25.37
C ASN A 111 -7.93 16.96 24.29
N GLN A 112 -6.68 17.44 24.43
CA GLN A 112 -5.59 17.07 23.53
C GLN A 112 -5.31 15.56 23.57
N TYR A 113 -5.30 14.97 24.77
CA TYR A 113 -5.14 13.53 24.94
C TYR A 113 -6.28 12.74 24.26
N LEU A 114 -7.54 13.14 24.46
CA LEU A 114 -8.69 12.51 23.79
C LEU A 114 -8.59 12.58 22.27
N ASN A 115 -8.12 13.69 21.72
CA ASN A 115 -7.90 13.84 20.28
C ASN A 115 -6.83 12.87 19.76
N ILE A 116 -5.75 12.67 20.52
CA ILE A 116 -4.70 11.69 20.17
C ILE A 116 -5.27 10.27 20.25
N LEU A 117 -6.02 9.93 21.29
CA LEU A 117 -6.67 8.62 21.43
C LEU A 117 -7.57 8.30 20.23
N ARG A 118 -8.46 9.23 19.86
CA ARG A 118 -9.37 9.05 18.72
C ARG A 118 -8.61 8.79 17.42
N ARG A 119 -7.61 9.62 17.15
CA ARG A 119 -6.88 9.57 15.86
C ARG A 119 -6.01 8.33 15.69
N TYR A 120 -5.38 7.85 16.76
CA TYR A 120 -4.33 6.84 16.64
C TYR A 120 -4.67 5.48 17.25
N ILE A 121 -5.68 5.39 18.13
CA ILE A 121 -6.00 4.17 18.87
C ILE A 121 -7.40 3.65 18.56
N LEU A 122 -8.42 4.52 18.57
CA LEU A 122 -9.81 4.06 18.38
C LEU A 122 -10.16 3.73 16.93
N GLY A 123 -9.42 4.28 15.95
CA GLY A 123 -9.86 4.22 14.57
C GLY A 123 -11.11 5.07 14.36
N ASP A 124 -11.30 5.51 13.14
CA ASP A 124 -12.17 6.65 12.88
C ASP A 124 -13.63 6.20 12.63
N GLU A 125 -14.29 5.59 13.64
CA GLU A 125 -15.74 5.29 13.61
C GLU A 125 -16.57 6.58 13.37
N GLU A 126 -16.05 7.73 13.84
CA GLU A 126 -16.65 9.05 13.62
C GLU A 126 -16.49 9.50 12.16
N LEU A 127 -15.33 9.31 11.53
CA LEU A 127 -15.15 9.51 10.09
C LEU A 127 -15.96 8.53 9.27
N GLU A 128 -16.11 7.27 9.68
CA GLU A 128 -17.00 6.33 9.00
C GLU A 128 -18.44 6.85 9.01
N LYS A 129 -18.91 7.34 10.16
CA LYS A 129 -20.23 7.97 10.29
C LYS A 129 -20.35 9.24 9.45
N ILE A 130 -19.35 10.12 9.46
CA ILE A 130 -19.32 11.33 8.63
C ILE A 130 -19.33 10.99 7.13
N CYS A 131 -18.54 10.00 6.71
CA CYS A 131 -18.51 9.51 5.34
C CYS A 131 -19.86 8.92 4.93
N ASN A 132 -20.51 8.15 5.81
CA ASN A 132 -21.85 7.62 5.60
C ASN A 132 -22.90 8.74 5.47
N ASP A 133 -22.86 9.74 6.36
CA ASP A 133 -23.77 10.88 6.32
C ASP A 133 -23.58 11.72 5.05
N ILE A 134 -22.33 11.97 4.63
CA ILE A 134 -22.01 12.61 3.36
C ILE A 134 -22.56 11.80 2.18
N TYR A 135 -22.35 10.48 2.19
CA TYR A 135 -22.85 9.60 1.14
C TYR A 135 -24.37 9.66 1.03
N PHE A 136 -25.11 9.45 2.12
CA PHE A 136 -26.57 9.48 2.08
C PHE A 136 -27.12 10.88 1.73
N LYS A 137 -26.52 11.94 2.24
CA LYS A 137 -26.92 13.33 1.96
C LYS A 137 -26.69 13.72 0.50
N HIS A 138 -25.60 13.23 -0.10
CA HIS A 138 -25.21 13.56 -1.47
C HIS A 138 -25.30 12.38 -2.44
N LYS A 139 -26.13 11.39 -2.10
CA LYS A 139 -26.17 10.08 -2.77
C LYS A 139 -26.24 10.19 -4.29
N ARG A 140 -27.20 10.95 -4.81
CA ARG A 140 -27.36 11.13 -6.27
C ARG A 140 -26.12 11.71 -6.94
N ALA A 141 -25.47 12.72 -6.32
CA ALA A 141 -24.29 13.35 -6.89
C ALA A 141 -23.09 12.39 -6.84
N LEU A 142 -22.90 11.69 -5.73
CA LEU A 142 -21.82 10.73 -5.55
C LEU A 142 -22.00 9.50 -6.44
N ASP A 143 -23.22 8.95 -6.54
CA ASP A 143 -23.56 7.85 -7.44
C ASP A 143 -23.25 8.24 -8.90
N LEU A 144 -23.61 9.46 -9.32
CA LEU A 144 -23.23 9.98 -10.65
C LEU A 144 -21.71 10.13 -10.79
N ILE A 145 -20.98 10.59 -9.78
CA ILE A 145 -19.51 10.66 -9.81
C ILE A 145 -18.91 9.25 -9.94
N PHE A 146 -19.49 8.24 -9.28
CA PHE A 146 -19.03 6.85 -9.40
C PHE A 146 -19.38 6.25 -10.76
N GLU A 147 -20.57 6.52 -11.29
CA GLU A 147 -21.04 6.04 -12.59
C GLU A 147 -20.20 6.63 -13.74
N TYR A 148 -19.96 7.94 -13.70
CA TYR A 148 -19.17 8.67 -14.70
C TYR A 148 -17.71 8.82 -14.30
N LYS A 149 -17.22 8.04 -13.32
CA LYS A 149 -15.84 8.11 -12.87
C LYS A 149 -14.92 7.85 -14.07
N PRO A 150 -14.07 8.80 -14.46
CA PRO A 150 -13.21 8.62 -15.61
C PRO A 150 -12.30 7.40 -15.43
N ASP A 151 -12.30 6.51 -16.40
CA ASP A 151 -11.43 5.35 -16.41
C ASP A 151 -10.09 5.72 -17.03
N ILE A 152 -9.30 6.50 -16.28
CA ILE A 152 -8.02 7.06 -16.74
C ILE A 152 -7.10 5.97 -17.31
N LEU A 153 -7.14 4.75 -16.76
CA LEU A 153 -6.34 3.65 -17.28
C LEU A 153 -6.84 3.18 -18.66
N ASN A 154 -8.15 3.11 -18.86
CA ASN A 154 -8.69 2.79 -20.18
C ASN A 154 -8.37 3.89 -21.19
N ASP A 155 -8.53 5.15 -20.79
CA ASP A 155 -8.29 6.31 -21.66
C ASP A 155 -6.80 6.41 -22.07
N ILE A 156 -5.87 6.17 -21.14
CA ILE A 156 -4.44 6.04 -21.47
C ILE A 156 -4.21 4.89 -22.45
N SER A 157 -4.84 3.74 -22.22
CA SER A 157 -4.67 2.56 -23.06
C SER A 157 -5.16 2.80 -24.49
N GLU A 158 -6.35 3.36 -24.67
CA GLU A 158 -6.92 3.69 -25.98
C GLU A 158 -6.07 4.74 -26.70
N MET A 159 -5.67 5.80 -25.98
CA MET A 159 -4.80 6.84 -26.53
C MET A 159 -3.48 6.26 -27.04
N LEU A 160 -2.78 5.43 -26.24
CA LEU A 160 -1.50 4.87 -26.63
C LEU A 160 -1.63 3.86 -27.78
N GLN A 161 -2.65 3.02 -27.77
CA GLN A 161 -2.92 2.08 -28.87
C GLN A 161 -3.19 2.82 -30.18
N LYS A 162 -3.94 3.92 -30.14
CA LYS A 162 -4.17 4.77 -31.32
C LYS A 162 -2.86 5.36 -31.85
N LEU A 163 -2.03 5.95 -30.98
CA LEU A 163 -0.72 6.50 -31.37
C LEU A 163 0.21 5.45 -31.98
N ILE A 164 0.15 4.20 -31.50
CA ILE A 164 0.94 3.09 -32.05
C ILE A 164 0.48 2.74 -33.46
N VAL A 165 -0.83 2.62 -33.68
CA VAL A 165 -1.40 2.26 -35.00
C VAL A 165 -1.20 3.37 -36.03
N GLU A 166 -1.24 4.64 -35.61
CA GLU A 166 -1.03 5.81 -36.50
C GLU A 166 0.44 5.96 -36.96
N LYS A 167 1.39 5.33 -36.27
CA LYS A 167 2.81 5.45 -36.59
C LYS A 167 3.30 4.25 -37.39
N GLU A 168 3.57 4.45 -38.68
CA GLU A 168 3.92 3.37 -39.63
C GLU A 168 5.12 2.52 -39.17
N THR A 169 6.10 3.12 -38.48
CA THR A 169 7.30 2.41 -38.00
C THR A 169 7.04 1.43 -36.84
N LEU A 170 5.85 1.48 -36.24
CA LEU A 170 5.44 0.63 -35.12
C LEU A 170 4.49 -0.47 -35.59
N VAL A 171 4.56 -1.61 -34.92
CA VAL A 171 3.71 -2.77 -35.17
C VAL A 171 3.04 -3.17 -33.87
N ALA A 172 1.72 -3.09 -33.83
CA ALA A 172 0.93 -3.44 -32.66
C ALA A 172 1.00 -4.95 -32.35
N ASP A 173 0.86 -5.28 -31.06
CA ASP A 173 0.68 -6.64 -30.55
C ASP A 173 -0.53 -6.70 -29.61
N TYR A 174 -0.84 -7.88 -29.09
CA TYR A 174 -1.95 -8.07 -28.16
C TYR A 174 -1.84 -7.12 -26.98
N SER A 175 -2.84 -6.25 -26.88
CA SER A 175 -2.95 -5.21 -25.87
C SER A 175 -4.22 -5.38 -25.04
N SER A 176 -4.13 -4.95 -23.79
CA SER A 176 -5.20 -4.88 -22.82
C SER A 176 -5.11 -3.53 -22.10
N LYS A 177 -6.14 -3.18 -21.32
CA LYS A 177 -6.15 -1.97 -20.49
C LYS A 177 -4.87 -1.76 -19.67
N ARG A 178 -4.30 -2.83 -19.11
CA ARG A 178 -3.11 -2.77 -18.23
C ARG A 178 -1.78 -3.02 -18.95
N PHE A 179 -1.81 -3.61 -20.14
CA PHE A 179 -0.62 -3.99 -20.89
C PHE A 179 -0.82 -3.62 -22.35
N ILE A 180 -0.19 -2.54 -22.81
CA ILE A 180 -0.17 -2.16 -24.23
C ILE A 180 1.15 -2.65 -24.81
N ARG A 181 1.10 -3.48 -25.87
CA ARG A 181 2.28 -4.13 -26.45
C ARG A 181 2.44 -3.77 -27.92
N PHE A 182 3.68 -3.53 -28.31
CA PHE A 182 4.07 -3.26 -29.68
C PHE A 182 5.55 -3.57 -29.90
N THR A 183 5.98 -3.53 -31.15
CA THR A 183 7.38 -3.55 -31.55
C THR A 183 7.59 -2.49 -32.65
N THR A 184 8.81 -2.31 -33.10
CA THR A 184 9.13 -1.58 -34.33
C THR A 184 9.19 -2.55 -35.51
N GLN A 185 9.03 -2.03 -36.73
CA GLN A 185 9.19 -2.83 -37.94
C GLN A 185 10.58 -3.45 -38.07
N GLU A 186 11.65 -2.74 -37.70
CA GLU A 186 13.00 -3.29 -37.82
C GLU A 186 13.26 -4.42 -36.82
N LEU A 187 12.87 -4.25 -35.55
CA LEU A 187 12.96 -5.33 -34.57
C LEU A 187 12.11 -6.53 -34.98
N ASP A 188 10.91 -6.32 -35.53
CA ASP A 188 10.04 -7.41 -35.99
C ASP A 188 10.66 -8.22 -37.15
N GLN A 189 11.51 -7.60 -37.95
CA GLN A 189 12.21 -8.26 -39.06
C GLN A 189 13.52 -8.94 -38.62
N LYS A 190 14.23 -8.35 -37.64
CA LYS A 190 15.57 -8.80 -37.23
C LYS A 190 15.55 -9.83 -36.10
N ILE A 191 14.58 -9.75 -35.20
CA ILE A 191 14.46 -10.67 -34.07
C ILE A 191 13.63 -11.89 -34.50
N PRO A 192 14.11 -13.13 -34.27
CA PRO A 192 13.36 -14.32 -34.62
C PRO A 192 12.07 -14.44 -33.80
N LEU A 193 11.08 -15.11 -34.39
CA LEU A 193 9.87 -15.48 -33.66
C LEU A 193 10.16 -16.61 -32.67
N ASN A 194 9.33 -16.66 -31.63
CA ASN A 194 9.34 -17.73 -30.66
C ASN A 194 8.77 -19.03 -31.28
N GLU A 195 9.62 -20.04 -31.37
CA GLU A 195 9.30 -21.39 -31.84
C GLU A 195 8.98 -22.37 -30.69
N THR A 196 9.03 -21.91 -29.44
CA THR A 196 8.70 -22.76 -28.28
C THR A 196 7.19 -22.96 -28.13
N SER A 197 6.79 -23.96 -27.32
CA SER A 197 5.39 -24.24 -27.02
C SER A 197 4.69 -23.09 -26.29
N ASN A 198 5.42 -22.28 -25.52
CA ASN A 198 4.88 -21.13 -24.80
C ASN A 198 5.06 -19.86 -25.62
N LYS A 199 4.04 -19.47 -26.39
CA LYS A 199 4.11 -18.40 -27.39
C LYS A 199 4.08 -16.97 -26.85
N TRP A 200 3.81 -16.75 -25.55
CA TRP A 200 3.53 -15.46 -24.89
C TRP A 200 2.33 -14.68 -25.46
N THR A 201 2.37 -14.34 -26.74
CA THR A 201 1.28 -13.72 -27.49
C THR A 201 1.02 -14.51 -28.78
N ALA A 202 -0.12 -14.26 -29.44
CA ALA A 202 -0.46 -14.94 -30.69
C ALA A 202 0.50 -14.61 -31.85
N SER A 203 1.18 -13.45 -31.80
CA SER A 203 2.19 -13.05 -32.79
C SER A 203 3.49 -13.84 -32.69
N ARG A 204 3.71 -14.52 -31.55
CA ARG A 204 4.93 -15.28 -31.23
C ARG A 204 6.17 -14.39 -31.10
N ARG A 205 6.01 -13.07 -30.96
CA ARG A 205 7.15 -12.18 -30.73
C ARG A 205 7.76 -12.45 -29.36
N MET A 206 9.07 -12.60 -29.33
CA MET A 206 9.79 -12.84 -28.08
C MET A 206 10.34 -11.57 -27.44
N LEU A 207 10.52 -10.51 -28.21
CA LEU A 207 10.94 -9.20 -27.73
C LEU A 207 9.83 -8.19 -28.03
N LEU A 208 9.29 -7.57 -26.98
CA LEU A 208 8.21 -6.60 -27.11
C LEU A 208 8.48 -5.38 -26.25
N ILE A 209 7.98 -4.25 -26.71
CA ILE A 209 7.83 -3.04 -25.90
C ILE A 209 6.46 -3.15 -25.22
N GLU A 210 6.45 -3.11 -23.89
CA GLU A 210 5.26 -3.26 -23.06
C GLU A 210 5.07 -2.01 -22.19
N VAL A 211 3.96 -1.31 -22.37
CA VAL A 211 3.51 -0.29 -21.43
C VAL A 211 2.66 -0.97 -20.36
N LYS A 212 3.14 -0.91 -19.12
CA LYS A 212 2.39 -1.30 -17.92
C LYS A 212 1.63 -0.09 -17.41
N ASN A 213 0.31 -0.22 -17.42
CA ASN A 213 -0.61 0.85 -17.06
C ASN A 213 -1.39 0.46 -15.81
N ILE A 214 -0.95 0.97 -14.66
CA ILE A 214 -1.52 0.65 -13.33
C ILE A 214 -1.80 1.93 -12.55
N ASP A 215 -2.63 1.84 -11.51
CA ASP A 215 -3.16 3.01 -10.78
C ASP A 215 -2.07 3.91 -10.18
N LYS A 216 -0.90 3.34 -9.89
CA LYS A 216 0.26 4.06 -9.33
C LYS A 216 1.12 4.74 -10.39
N ALA A 217 1.20 4.19 -11.60
CA ALA A 217 2.10 4.67 -12.64
C ALA A 217 1.81 4.01 -13.99
N THR A 218 2.18 4.73 -15.05
CA THR A 218 2.31 4.21 -16.41
C THR A 218 3.80 4.15 -16.75
N SER A 219 4.33 2.96 -17.02
CA SER A 219 5.74 2.75 -17.34
C SER A 219 5.91 1.91 -18.60
N ILE A 220 6.92 2.24 -19.39
CA ILE A 220 7.27 1.53 -20.61
C ILE A 220 8.48 0.63 -20.37
N HIS A 221 8.43 -0.56 -20.94
CA HIS A 221 9.40 -1.62 -20.71
C HIS A 221 9.82 -2.25 -22.04
N LEU A 222 11.08 -2.62 -22.17
CA LEU A 222 11.52 -3.59 -23.17
C LEU A 222 11.59 -4.95 -22.48
N VAL A 223 10.83 -5.93 -22.96
CA VAL A 223 10.67 -7.22 -22.30
C VAL A 223 11.00 -8.34 -23.26
N VAL A 224 11.88 -9.25 -22.83
CA VAL A 224 12.08 -10.54 -23.47
C VAL A 224 11.23 -11.59 -22.76
N GLY A 225 10.32 -12.21 -23.50
CA GLY A 225 9.43 -13.28 -23.03
C GLY A 225 10.01 -14.68 -23.21
N PRO A 226 9.19 -15.73 -22.97
CA PRO A 226 9.55 -17.11 -23.24
C PRO A 226 9.98 -17.31 -24.70
N ALA A 227 11.09 -17.99 -24.90
CA ALA A 227 11.70 -18.34 -26.17
C ALA A 227 12.93 -19.24 -25.93
N ASP A 228 13.64 -19.59 -27.00
CA ASP A 228 14.91 -20.30 -26.93
C ASP A 228 15.90 -19.62 -25.97
N THR A 229 16.61 -20.43 -25.19
CA THR A 229 17.44 -19.94 -24.08
C THR A 229 18.65 -19.16 -24.59
N GLU A 230 19.30 -19.63 -25.66
CA GLU A 230 20.49 -18.98 -26.23
C GLU A 230 20.14 -17.59 -26.77
N ILE A 231 18.99 -17.47 -27.45
CA ILE A 231 18.53 -16.17 -27.96
C ILE A 231 18.21 -15.21 -26.79
N ARG A 232 17.59 -15.71 -25.73
CA ARG A 232 17.23 -14.90 -24.55
C ARG A 232 18.46 -14.44 -23.77
N GLU A 233 19.46 -15.31 -23.62
CA GLU A 233 20.74 -14.99 -23.01
C GLU A 233 21.46 -13.92 -23.83
N HIS A 234 21.53 -14.05 -25.15
CA HIS A 234 22.17 -13.06 -26.02
C HIS A 234 21.52 -11.67 -25.93
N LEU A 235 20.19 -11.58 -25.99
CA LEU A 235 19.46 -10.31 -25.82
C LEU A 235 19.69 -9.68 -24.43
N HIS A 236 19.76 -10.53 -23.40
CA HIS A 236 20.01 -10.10 -22.03
C HIS A 236 21.44 -9.57 -21.84
N GLU A 237 22.43 -10.26 -22.41
CA GLU A 237 23.84 -9.84 -22.40
C GLU A 237 24.06 -8.51 -23.09
N ILE A 238 23.42 -8.27 -24.25
CA ILE A 238 23.46 -6.97 -24.94
C ILE A 238 22.95 -5.86 -24.01
N ALA A 239 21.81 -6.07 -23.34
CA ALA A 239 21.23 -5.08 -22.44
C ALA A 239 22.11 -4.82 -21.21
N VAL A 240 22.60 -5.87 -20.54
CA VAL A 240 23.44 -5.75 -19.34
C VAL A 240 24.78 -5.09 -19.66
N SER A 241 25.39 -5.41 -20.81
CA SER A 241 26.66 -4.80 -21.25
C SER A 241 26.51 -3.32 -21.61
N ASN A 242 25.27 -2.85 -21.83
CA ASN A 242 24.95 -1.47 -22.21
C ASN A 242 24.07 -0.77 -21.14
N GLU A 243 24.32 -1.03 -19.85
CA GLU A 243 23.48 -0.58 -18.72
C GLU A 243 23.16 0.92 -18.68
N LYS A 244 24.05 1.78 -19.22
CA LYS A 244 23.81 3.24 -19.30
C LYS A 244 22.62 3.59 -20.18
N LEU A 245 22.41 2.81 -21.24
CA LEU A 245 21.31 2.96 -22.19
C LEU A 245 20.11 2.10 -21.75
N PHE A 246 20.35 0.85 -21.41
CA PHE A 246 19.34 -0.13 -20.97
C PHE A 246 19.00 0.04 -19.48
N LYS A 247 18.59 1.24 -19.09
CA LYS A 247 18.25 1.57 -17.69
C LYS A 247 17.13 0.69 -17.19
N GLY A 248 17.32 0.09 -16.00
CA GLY A 248 16.35 -0.80 -15.38
C GLY A 248 16.37 -2.23 -15.92
N ALA A 249 17.36 -2.60 -16.74
CA ALA A 249 17.62 -4.01 -17.08
C ALA A 249 17.78 -4.85 -15.81
N ARG A 250 17.16 -6.02 -15.76
CA ARG A 250 17.42 -7.00 -14.70
C ARG A 250 18.82 -7.59 -14.89
N LYS A 251 19.58 -7.72 -13.81
CA LYS A 251 20.93 -8.30 -13.84
C LYS A 251 20.94 -9.80 -14.12
N THR A 252 19.86 -10.49 -13.79
CA THR A 252 19.72 -11.95 -13.97
C THR A 252 18.54 -12.25 -14.89
N LEU A 253 18.75 -13.15 -15.83
CA LEU A 253 17.68 -13.69 -16.67
C LEU A 253 16.71 -14.53 -15.82
N THR A 254 15.41 -14.38 -16.03
CA THR A 254 14.38 -15.21 -15.37
C THR A 254 13.86 -16.29 -16.32
N GLY A 255 13.21 -17.32 -15.79
CA GLY A 255 12.69 -18.43 -16.62
C GLY A 255 11.62 -18.03 -17.65
N GLN A 256 10.93 -16.88 -17.49
CA GLN A 256 9.83 -16.49 -18.40
C GLN A 256 9.97 -15.07 -18.96
N TYR A 257 9.85 -14.04 -18.12
CA TYR A 257 9.83 -12.65 -18.57
C TYR A 257 10.98 -11.87 -17.94
N THR A 258 11.83 -11.28 -18.77
CA THR A 258 12.96 -10.47 -18.30
C THR A 258 12.87 -9.06 -18.85
N ASN A 259 12.91 -8.09 -17.94
CA ASN A 259 12.92 -6.68 -18.28
C ASN A 259 14.34 -6.27 -18.69
N LEU A 260 14.49 -5.77 -19.92
CA LEU A 260 15.75 -5.29 -20.49
C LEU A 260 15.88 -3.77 -20.40
N PHE A 261 14.76 -3.05 -20.33
CA PHE A 261 14.75 -1.60 -20.15
C PHE A 261 13.46 -1.20 -19.45
N SER A 262 13.47 -0.12 -18.67
CA SER A 262 12.27 0.48 -18.13
C SER A 262 12.39 2.00 -18.00
N LYS A 263 11.30 2.70 -18.29
CA LYS A 263 11.16 4.14 -18.06
C LYS A 263 9.74 4.47 -17.61
N THR A 264 9.61 5.34 -16.62
CA THR A 264 8.31 5.86 -16.21
C THR A 264 7.85 6.93 -17.18
N LEU A 265 6.63 6.79 -17.72
CA LEU A 265 5.98 7.80 -18.55
C LEU A 265 5.19 8.77 -17.67
N TYR A 266 4.44 8.23 -16.71
CA TYR A 266 3.66 8.97 -15.74
C TYR A 266 3.70 8.26 -14.39
N LYS A 267 3.79 9.02 -13.30
CA LYS A 267 3.71 8.52 -11.94
C LYS A 267 2.62 9.29 -11.22
N ASN A 268 1.67 8.57 -10.63
CA ASN A 268 0.62 9.17 -9.85
C ASN A 268 1.21 9.75 -8.55
N ASN A 269 0.97 11.04 -8.31
CA ASN A 269 1.41 11.75 -7.12
C ASN A 269 0.17 12.18 -6.33
N PRO A 270 -0.11 11.58 -5.16
CA PRO A 270 -1.29 11.93 -4.36
C PRO A 270 -1.36 13.39 -3.92
N ASN A 271 -0.22 14.09 -3.91
CA ASN A 271 -0.13 15.50 -3.51
C ASN A 271 -0.27 16.46 -4.71
N GLU A 272 -0.47 15.96 -5.93
CA GLU A 272 -0.61 16.75 -7.15
C GLU A 272 -2.01 16.56 -7.73
N GLU A 273 -2.82 17.62 -7.67
CA GLU A 273 -4.17 17.61 -8.25
C GLU A 273 -4.08 17.85 -9.75
N LEU A 274 -3.91 16.78 -10.52
CA LEU A 274 -3.95 16.83 -11.99
C LEU A 274 -5.35 16.46 -12.49
N SER A 275 -5.85 17.26 -13.42
CA SER A 275 -7.04 16.91 -14.19
C SER A 275 -6.77 15.69 -15.08
N HIS A 276 -7.85 15.02 -15.46
CA HIS A 276 -7.78 13.87 -16.37
C HIS A 276 -7.04 14.21 -17.68
N THR A 277 -7.34 15.36 -18.29
CA THR A 277 -6.69 15.82 -19.53
C THR A 277 -5.18 16.03 -19.35
N GLU A 278 -4.74 16.60 -18.23
CA GLU A 278 -3.32 16.82 -17.96
C GLU A 278 -2.55 15.49 -17.80
N ILE A 279 -3.17 14.47 -17.19
CA ILE A 279 -2.57 13.14 -17.07
C ILE A 279 -2.37 12.52 -18.46
N LEU A 280 -3.37 12.60 -19.34
CA LEU A 280 -3.29 12.10 -20.71
C LEU A 280 -2.20 12.84 -21.50
N GLU A 281 -2.17 14.17 -21.44
CA GLU A 281 -1.17 14.97 -22.15
C GLU A 281 0.26 14.70 -21.66
N LYS A 282 0.48 14.63 -20.35
CA LYS A 282 1.80 14.30 -19.77
C LYS A 282 2.26 12.92 -20.23
N THR A 283 1.36 11.93 -20.17
CA THR A 283 1.65 10.55 -20.59
C THR A 283 1.96 10.48 -22.09
N LYS A 284 1.16 11.14 -22.93
CA LYS A 284 1.36 11.24 -24.37
C LYS A 284 2.72 11.84 -24.73
N ARG A 285 3.04 13.02 -24.18
CA ARG A 285 4.32 13.70 -24.44
C ARG A 285 5.51 12.85 -24.03
N ALA A 286 5.42 12.15 -22.89
CA ALA A 286 6.47 11.26 -22.42
C ALA A 286 6.62 10.03 -23.34
N PHE A 287 5.51 9.47 -23.83
CA PHE A 287 5.51 8.36 -24.78
C PHE A 287 6.13 8.77 -26.12
N GLU A 288 5.65 9.84 -26.74
CA GLU A 288 6.21 10.36 -28.01
C GLU A 288 7.71 10.64 -27.88
N LYS A 289 8.13 11.29 -26.79
CA LYS A 289 9.55 11.51 -26.50
C LYS A 289 10.35 10.21 -26.42
N PHE A 290 9.80 9.16 -25.83
CA PHE A 290 10.45 7.85 -25.80
C PHE A 290 10.59 7.26 -27.21
N ILE A 291 9.50 7.26 -27.99
CA ILE A 291 9.51 6.71 -29.35
C ILE A 291 10.50 7.47 -30.25
N ASP A 292 10.60 8.79 -30.12
CA ASP A 292 11.43 9.59 -31.02
C ASP A 292 12.91 9.65 -30.62
N ASN A 293 13.24 9.45 -29.34
CA ASN A 293 14.61 9.68 -28.84
C ASN A 293 15.29 8.46 -28.20
N ASP A 294 14.54 7.67 -27.43
CA ASP A 294 15.10 6.59 -26.64
C ASP A 294 15.01 5.26 -27.40
N LEU A 295 13.85 4.98 -28.00
CA LEU A 295 13.59 3.74 -28.73
C LEU A 295 14.57 3.49 -29.88
N PRO A 296 14.88 4.46 -30.77
CA PRO A 296 15.82 4.22 -31.87
C PRO A 296 17.21 3.84 -31.38
N LYS A 297 17.66 4.43 -30.26
CA LYS A 297 18.97 4.09 -29.66
C LYS A 297 19.00 2.68 -29.10
N LEU A 298 17.92 2.26 -28.44
CA LEU A 298 17.79 0.89 -27.91
C LEU A 298 17.78 -0.11 -29.06
N GLU A 299 16.99 0.18 -30.10
CA GLU A 299 16.87 -0.61 -31.32
C GLU A 299 18.21 -0.75 -32.05
N ASP A 300 18.92 0.36 -32.30
CA ASP A 300 20.24 0.36 -32.95
C ASP A 300 21.23 -0.57 -32.25
N VAL A 301 21.33 -0.49 -30.92
CA VAL A 301 22.25 -1.34 -30.15
C VAL A 301 21.82 -2.80 -30.20
N LEU A 302 20.53 -3.10 -30.16
CA LEU A 302 20.04 -4.48 -30.31
C LEU A 302 20.39 -5.01 -31.70
N ILE A 303 20.05 -4.28 -32.76
CA ILE A 303 20.24 -4.75 -34.14
C ILE A 303 21.73 -4.93 -34.48
N GLN A 304 22.60 -4.00 -34.06
CA GLN A 304 24.03 -4.08 -34.35
C GLN A 304 24.73 -5.26 -33.65
N ASN A 305 24.27 -5.63 -32.45
CA ASN A 305 24.90 -6.67 -31.64
C ASN A 305 24.17 -8.02 -31.74
N PHE A 306 22.95 -8.05 -32.27
CA PHE A 306 22.18 -9.27 -32.47
C PHE A 306 22.50 -9.89 -33.83
N LYS A 307 23.53 -10.75 -33.87
CA LYS A 307 23.90 -11.52 -35.07
C LYS A 307 23.19 -12.87 -35.08
N HIS A 308 21.92 -12.90 -35.50
CA HIS A 308 21.24 -14.15 -35.80
C HIS A 308 21.20 -14.37 -37.31
N THR A 309 21.75 -15.49 -37.79
CA THR A 309 21.62 -15.89 -39.19
C THR A 309 20.22 -16.49 -39.36
N PRO A 310 19.29 -15.87 -40.10
CA PRO A 310 17.97 -16.44 -40.29
C PRO A 310 18.11 -17.81 -40.98
N LYS A 311 17.53 -18.86 -40.38
CA LYS A 311 17.24 -20.08 -41.15
C LYS A 311 16.29 -19.68 -42.28
N SER A 312 16.67 -20.00 -43.52
CA SER A 312 15.94 -19.64 -44.74
C SER A 312 14.44 -19.85 -44.57
N ARG A 313 13.66 -18.79 -44.79
CA ARG A 313 12.21 -18.88 -44.99
C ARG A 313 11.95 -19.51 -46.35
N ASP A 314 12.13 -20.82 -46.45
CA ASP A 314 11.60 -21.63 -47.53
C ASP A 314 11.18 -22.98 -46.94
N SER A 315 10.02 -23.46 -47.40
CA SER A 315 9.27 -24.66 -47.00
C SER A 315 8.50 -24.60 -45.67
N ILE A 316 7.24 -24.18 -45.74
CA ILE A 316 6.03 -25.05 -45.68
C ILE A 316 4.88 -24.33 -46.40
#